data_AF-A0A2V6KHC2-F1
#
_entry.id   AF-A0A2V6KHC2-F1
#
_cell.length_a   1.000
_cell.length_b   1.000
_cell.length_c   1.000
_cell.angle_alpha   90.00
_cell.angle_beta   90.00
_cell.angle_gamma   90.00
#
_symmetry.space_group_name_H-M   'P 1'
#
loop_
_entity.id
_entity.type
_entity.pdbx_description
1 polymer ?
#
loop_
_entity_poly.entity_id
_entity_poly.type
_entity_poly.pdbx_seq_one_letter_code
_entity_poly.pdbx_strand_id
1 'polypeptide(L)'
;FIYNLNVNFFGNNNFWDFPQLGMDQDAVLITANIFNGNTFLGADFFAVAKARLYNGLGFSVPVFTSLAGTLAPPIVRDQNASTFLIAAPPSGTSFSEYTVTNTSRAGIGLTGPVSITVPSYSVPPAAHQPGTAKLLDTSDSRFVNASTQSGADLWQTHTIALGGFPAPKFYRINTSTNTVSQSGFYFASGTSDDFNASIAGNDAGDCFVTYTSTDASVGRNAQVRLSGKLSADAGIAAGPNAFTSPTFYHPSADNPERWGDYSAVTTDPLNAANAWLVNEKVNTGGLLWGSRIVRFGF
;
A
#
# COMPACT_ATOMS: atom_id res chain seq x y z
N PHE A 1 -11.61 -23.43 2.93
CA PHE A 1 -12.28 -23.10 4.21
C PHE A 1 -12.57 -21.61 4.23
N ILE A 2 -13.67 -21.18 4.84
CA ILE A 2 -14.00 -19.76 5.04
C ILE A 2 -13.88 -19.48 6.53
N TYR A 3 -13.07 -18.49 6.89
CA TYR A 3 -12.86 -18.07 8.26
C TYR A 3 -13.58 -16.74 8.49
N ASN A 4 -14.55 -16.74 9.41
CA ASN A 4 -15.20 -15.52 9.87
C ASN A 4 -14.53 -15.11 11.19
N LEU A 5 -13.95 -13.91 11.24
CA LEU A 5 -13.31 -13.39 12.43
C LEU A 5 -14.16 -12.26 13.00
N ASN A 6 -14.54 -12.36 14.28
CA ASN A 6 -15.04 -11.20 15.01
C ASN A 6 -13.84 -10.36 15.48
N VAL A 7 -13.70 -9.19 14.89
CA VAL A 7 -12.56 -8.29 15.11
C VAL A 7 -12.76 -7.30 16.27
N ASN A 8 -13.92 -7.30 16.92
CA ASN A 8 -14.11 -6.63 18.21
C ASN A 8 -13.56 -7.52 19.34
N PHE A 9 -12.24 -7.66 19.41
CA PHE A 9 -11.57 -8.59 20.31
C PHE A 9 -11.80 -8.31 21.79
N PHE A 10 -12.08 -7.05 22.15
CA PHE A 10 -12.09 -6.58 23.54
C PHE A 10 -13.47 -6.10 24.03
N GLY A 11 -14.52 -6.26 23.21
CA GLY A 11 -15.90 -5.90 23.59
C GLY A 11 -16.11 -4.40 23.86
N ASN A 12 -15.28 -3.54 23.27
CA ASN A 12 -15.21 -2.10 23.56
C ASN A 12 -15.78 -1.21 22.44
N ASN A 13 -16.57 -1.80 21.53
CA ASN A 13 -17.13 -1.16 20.32
C ASN A 13 -16.08 -0.58 19.37
N ASN A 14 -14.82 -1.02 19.50
CA ASN A 14 -13.83 -0.70 18.49
C ASN A 14 -14.19 -1.40 17.17
N PHE A 15 -13.90 -0.73 16.06
CA PHE A 15 -13.99 -1.34 14.74
C PHE A 15 -12.65 -1.27 14.01
N TRP A 16 -12.51 -2.19 13.07
CA TRP A 16 -11.36 -2.30 12.19
C TRP A 16 -11.59 -1.45 10.95
N ASP A 17 -10.67 -0.53 10.70
CA ASP A 17 -10.58 0.24 9.47
C ASP A 17 -9.31 -0.14 8.72
N PHE A 18 -9.36 -0.01 7.40
CA PHE A 18 -8.18 -0.17 6.54
C PHE A 18 -7.39 -1.48 6.75
N PRO A 19 -8.05 -2.67 6.83
CA PRO A 19 -7.32 -3.92 7.06
C PRO A 19 -6.34 -4.20 5.91
N GLN A 20 -5.18 -4.77 6.25
CA GLN A 20 -4.20 -5.23 5.27
C GLN A 20 -3.79 -6.68 5.55
N LEU A 21 -3.41 -7.37 4.48
CA LEU A 21 -2.92 -8.74 4.52
C LEU A 21 -1.49 -8.80 4.01
N GLY A 22 -0.66 -9.46 4.78
CA GLY A 22 0.68 -9.88 4.38
C GLY A 22 0.85 -11.38 4.56
N MET A 23 2.04 -11.87 4.26
CA MET A 23 2.41 -13.25 4.55
C MET A 23 3.91 -13.42 4.62
N ASP A 24 4.35 -14.39 5.39
CA ASP A 24 5.69 -14.95 5.28
C ASP A 24 5.63 -16.43 4.86
N GLN A 25 6.74 -17.15 4.97
CA GLN A 25 6.81 -18.57 4.63
C GLN A 25 5.74 -19.41 5.35
N ASP A 26 5.42 -19.12 6.61
CA ASP A 26 4.66 -19.98 7.51
C ASP A 26 3.34 -19.38 8.00
N ALA A 27 3.12 -18.07 7.89
CA ALA A 27 1.98 -17.37 8.46
C ALA A 27 1.30 -16.41 7.47
N VAL A 28 0.01 -16.19 7.69
CA VAL A 28 -0.73 -15.03 7.17
C VAL A 28 -0.66 -13.94 8.24
N LEU A 29 -0.37 -12.72 7.81
CA LEU A 29 -0.20 -11.54 8.65
C LEU A 29 -1.41 -10.63 8.46
N ILE A 30 -2.04 -10.23 9.56
CA ILE A 30 -3.25 -9.40 9.53
C ILE A 30 -2.98 -8.14 10.33
N THR A 31 -3.23 -6.99 9.72
CA THR A 31 -3.22 -5.69 10.40
C THR A 31 -4.51 -4.93 10.14
N ALA A 32 -4.87 -4.01 11.02
CA ALA A 32 -5.91 -3.02 10.79
C ALA A 32 -5.72 -1.81 11.69
N ASN A 33 -6.24 -0.66 11.26
CA ASN A 33 -6.43 0.49 12.13
C ASN A 33 -7.59 0.23 13.07
N ILE A 34 -7.46 0.71 14.30
CA ILE A 34 -8.49 0.56 15.33
C ILE A 34 -9.10 1.92 15.62
N PHE A 35 -10.42 1.99 15.51
CA PHE A 35 -11.18 3.20 15.77
C PHE A 35 -12.24 2.98 16.84
N ASN A 36 -12.47 4.01 17.66
CA ASN A 36 -13.65 4.15 18.49
C ASN A 36 -14.42 5.40 18.04
N GLY A 37 -15.54 5.19 17.33
CA GLY A 37 -16.17 6.26 16.56
C GLY A 37 -15.18 6.85 15.56
N ASN A 38 -14.93 8.16 15.64
CA ASN A 38 -13.98 8.85 14.76
C ASN A 38 -12.56 8.98 15.36
N THR A 39 -12.30 8.35 16.51
CA THR A 39 -11.01 8.43 17.19
C THR A 39 -10.12 7.26 16.81
N PHE A 40 -8.98 7.55 16.17
CA PHE A 40 -7.93 6.58 15.90
C PHE A 40 -7.19 6.20 17.19
N LEU A 41 -7.06 4.89 17.44
CA LEU A 41 -6.44 4.34 18.65
C LEU A 41 -5.08 3.68 18.40
N GLY A 42 -4.66 3.56 17.14
CA GLY A 42 -3.48 2.81 16.71
C GLY A 42 -3.85 1.68 15.75
N ALA A 43 -2.89 0.81 15.45
CA ALA A 43 -3.09 -0.40 14.68
C ALA A 43 -2.96 -1.65 15.56
N ASP A 44 -3.69 -2.70 15.19
CA ASP A 44 -3.52 -4.04 15.73
C ASP A 44 -2.83 -4.94 14.71
N PHE A 45 -2.09 -5.93 15.21
CA PHE A 45 -1.44 -6.97 14.43
C PHE A 45 -1.61 -8.34 15.08
N PHE A 46 -1.89 -9.35 14.27
CA PHE A 46 -1.68 -10.74 14.64
C PHE A 46 -1.31 -11.57 13.42
N ALA A 47 -0.76 -12.76 13.67
CA ALA A 47 -0.41 -13.71 12.64
C ALA A 47 -1.03 -15.07 12.92
N VAL A 48 -1.39 -15.79 11.85
CA VAL A 48 -1.95 -17.14 11.94
C VAL A 48 -1.17 -18.08 11.03
N ALA A 49 -0.72 -19.20 11.58
CA ALA A 49 0.00 -20.21 10.82
C ALA A 49 -0.82 -20.71 9.61
N LYS A 50 -0.22 -20.67 8.42
CA LYS A 50 -0.78 -21.19 7.15
C LYS A 50 -1.17 -22.66 7.29
N ALA A 51 -0.37 -23.45 8.00
CA ALA A 51 -0.68 -24.86 8.27
C ALA A 51 -2.04 -25.06 8.98
N ARG A 52 -2.50 -24.09 9.79
CA ARG A 52 -3.85 -24.14 10.39
C ARG A 52 -4.90 -23.74 9.37
N LEU A 53 -4.68 -22.60 8.70
CA LEU A 53 -5.63 -22.02 7.75
C LEU A 53 -5.91 -22.95 6.55
N TYR A 54 -4.88 -23.58 6.00
CA TYR A 54 -4.99 -24.47 4.85
C TYR A 54 -5.63 -25.82 5.19
N ASN A 55 -5.67 -26.19 6.47
CA ASN A 55 -6.28 -27.43 6.95
C ASN A 55 -7.63 -27.20 7.66
N GLY A 56 -8.20 -26.00 7.61
CA GLY A 56 -9.52 -25.74 8.18
C GLY A 56 -9.56 -25.74 9.71
N LEU A 57 -8.40 -25.64 10.36
CA LEU A 57 -8.30 -25.68 11.82
C LEU A 57 -8.62 -24.30 12.40
N GLY A 58 -9.32 -24.26 13.53
CA GLY A 58 -9.47 -23.03 14.34
C GLY A 58 -8.12 -22.56 14.88
N PHE A 59 -8.02 -21.38 15.47
CA PHE A 59 -6.78 -20.87 16.05
C PHE A 59 -7.05 -19.95 17.24
N SER A 60 -6.02 -19.77 18.08
CA SER A 60 -5.98 -18.78 19.15
C SER A 60 -4.57 -18.23 19.14
N VAL A 61 -4.43 -16.92 18.96
CA VAL A 61 -3.15 -16.23 18.76
C VAL A 61 -3.14 -14.95 19.58
N PRO A 62 -1.97 -14.48 20.06
CA PRO A 62 -1.89 -13.17 20.68
C PRO A 62 -2.15 -12.08 19.63
N VAL A 63 -2.76 -10.99 20.09
CA VAL A 63 -2.96 -9.76 19.30
C VAL A 63 -2.07 -8.68 19.92
N PHE A 64 -1.24 -8.06 19.09
CA PHE A 64 -0.45 -6.90 19.45
C PHE A 64 -1.26 -5.65 19.12
N THR A 65 -1.41 -4.75 20.09
CA THR A 65 -2.30 -3.58 19.98
C THR A 65 -1.54 -2.27 20.14
N SER A 66 -2.21 -1.16 19.83
CA SER A 66 -1.68 0.20 20.03
C SER A 66 -0.38 0.46 19.26
N LEU A 67 -0.22 -0.19 18.10
CA LEU A 67 0.92 -0.01 17.22
C LEU A 67 0.77 1.28 16.40
N ALA A 68 1.87 1.79 15.84
CA ALA A 68 1.80 2.84 14.84
C ALA A 68 1.00 2.34 13.62
N GLY A 69 0.03 3.13 13.16
CA GLY A 69 -0.79 2.82 12.00
C GLY A 69 -0.83 3.98 11.00
N THR A 70 -1.18 3.76 9.74
CA THR A 70 -1.63 2.48 9.14
C THR A 70 -0.46 1.50 8.96
N LEU A 71 -0.57 0.30 9.53
CA LEU A 71 0.54 -0.66 9.61
C LEU A 71 0.54 -1.60 8.42
N ALA A 72 1.48 -1.42 7.50
CA ALA A 72 1.63 -2.27 6.32
C ALA A 72 2.41 -3.55 6.65
N PRO A 73 1.79 -4.75 6.56
CA PRO A 73 2.50 -6.01 6.65
C PRO A 73 3.21 -6.32 5.32
N PRO A 74 4.31 -7.08 5.34
CA PRO A 74 5.00 -7.45 4.10
C PRO A 74 4.42 -8.72 3.47
N ILE A 75 4.64 -8.86 2.17
CA ILE A 75 4.78 -10.15 1.50
C ILE A 75 6.27 -10.51 1.53
N VAL A 76 6.65 -11.45 2.39
CA VAL A 76 8.01 -11.98 2.48
C VAL A 76 8.20 -13.02 1.38
N ARG A 77 9.23 -12.80 0.55
CA ARG A 77 9.53 -13.56 -0.65
C ARG A 77 10.54 -14.68 -0.43
N ASP A 78 11.27 -14.62 0.67
CA ASP A 78 12.33 -15.54 1.06
C ASP A 78 12.00 -16.26 2.39
N GLN A 79 13.00 -16.90 2.98
CA GLN A 79 12.89 -17.58 4.27
C GLN A 79 13.46 -16.74 5.42
N ASN A 80 13.38 -15.42 5.34
CA ASN A 80 13.84 -14.56 6.43
C ASN A 80 13.07 -14.91 7.72
N ALA A 81 13.79 -15.14 8.81
CA ALA A 81 13.22 -15.47 10.10
C ALA A 81 12.48 -14.28 10.75
N SER A 82 12.74 -13.07 10.23
CA SER A 82 12.12 -11.82 10.63
C SER A 82 11.17 -11.31 9.55
N THR A 83 10.05 -10.77 9.99
CA THR A 83 9.03 -10.07 9.19
C THR A 83 9.01 -8.61 9.62
N PHE A 84 9.11 -7.68 8.68
CA PHE A 84 9.15 -6.24 8.98
C PHE A 84 7.85 -5.53 8.60
N LEU A 85 7.16 -4.97 9.59
CA LEU A 85 5.96 -4.16 9.39
C LEU A 85 6.31 -2.69 9.46
N ILE A 86 5.71 -1.87 8.60
CA ILE A 86 6.07 -0.46 8.51
C ILE A 86 4.83 0.44 8.49
N ALA A 87 4.91 1.59 9.16
CA ALA A 87 3.87 2.61 9.17
C ALA A 87 4.46 4.00 8.90
N ALA A 88 3.71 4.81 8.14
CA ALA A 88 4.00 6.22 7.92
C ALA A 88 2.97 7.08 8.69
N PRO A 89 3.41 8.04 9.53
CA PRO A 89 2.50 9.09 9.99
C PRO A 89 2.03 9.95 8.81
N PRO A 90 0.95 10.75 8.95
CA PRO A 90 0.44 11.57 7.84
C PRO A 90 1.43 12.60 7.27
N SER A 91 2.39 13.01 8.08
CA SER A 91 3.48 13.92 7.72
C SER A 91 4.67 13.70 8.65
N GLY A 92 5.89 13.93 8.18
CA GLY A 92 7.07 13.88 9.03
C GLY A 92 8.37 13.62 8.27
N THR A 93 9.38 13.17 9.01
CA THR A 93 10.72 12.82 8.51
C THR A 93 11.12 11.40 8.91
N SER A 94 10.17 10.58 9.36
CA SER A 94 10.44 9.20 9.72
C SER A 94 9.26 8.26 9.47
N PHE A 95 9.58 6.96 9.39
CA PHE A 95 8.65 5.83 9.45
C PHE A 95 8.89 5.02 10.73
N SER A 96 7.87 4.27 11.15
CA SER A 96 7.97 3.30 12.25
C SER A 96 8.12 1.89 11.67
N GLU A 97 9.17 1.16 12.03
CA GLU A 97 9.37 -0.25 11.66
C GLU A 97 9.29 -1.16 12.89
N TYR A 98 8.51 -2.23 12.78
CA TYR A 98 8.45 -3.31 13.76
C TYR A 98 9.03 -4.59 13.18
N THR A 99 9.79 -5.31 14.00
CA THR A 99 10.32 -6.64 13.67
C THR A 99 9.50 -7.70 14.37
N VAL A 100 9.00 -8.66 13.59
CA VAL A 100 8.25 -9.81 14.09
C VAL A 100 9.00 -11.09 13.81
N THR A 101 9.04 -11.97 14.80
CA THR A 101 9.67 -13.30 14.70
C THR A 101 8.69 -14.38 15.15
N ASN A 102 8.92 -15.62 14.74
CA ASN A 102 8.11 -16.78 15.16
C ASN A 102 6.60 -16.63 14.87
N THR A 103 6.23 -16.01 13.74
CA THR A 103 4.85 -15.66 13.32
C THR A 103 3.87 -16.83 13.31
N SER A 104 4.36 -18.06 13.13
CA SER A 104 3.56 -19.28 13.10
C SER A 104 3.60 -20.10 14.41
N ARG A 105 4.30 -19.62 15.45
CA ARG A 105 4.62 -20.38 16.67
C ARG A 105 4.05 -19.72 17.93
N ALA A 106 3.95 -20.49 19.01
CA ALA A 106 3.41 -20.02 20.30
C ALA A 106 4.21 -18.89 20.97
N GLY A 107 5.47 -18.68 20.55
CA GLY A 107 6.36 -17.62 21.04
C GLY A 107 6.55 -16.49 20.02
N ILE A 108 5.51 -16.12 19.26
CA ILE A 108 5.56 -14.96 18.38
C ILE A 108 6.02 -13.72 19.16
N GLY A 109 7.03 -13.04 18.65
CA GLY A 109 7.63 -11.86 19.27
C GLY A 109 7.53 -10.66 18.34
N LEU A 110 7.19 -9.50 18.88
CA LEU A 110 7.18 -8.22 18.19
C LEU A 110 8.06 -7.23 18.96
N THR A 111 9.00 -6.59 18.26
CA THR A 111 9.91 -5.58 18.82
C THR A 111 9.85 -4.31 17.99
N GLY A 112 10.15 -3.17 18.61
CA GLY A 112 10.08 -1.84 17.97
C GLY A 112 9.03 -0.93 18.62
N PRO A 113 8.66 0.18 17.96
CA PRO A 113 9.12 0.57 16.64
C PRO A 113 10.56 1.13 16.66
N VAL A 114 11.32 0.87 15.60
CA VAL A 114 12.52 1.62 15.26
C VAL A 114 12.14 2.74 14.28
N SER A 115 12.79 3.90 14.41
CA SER A 115 12.56 5.03 13.51
C SER A 115 13.48 4.95 12.29
N ILE A 116 12.89 4.94 11.08
CA ILE A 116 13.62 5.03 9.82
C ILE A 116 13.56 6.47 9.34
N THR A 117 14.69 7.16 9.26
CA THR A 117 14.74 8.52 8.72
C THR A 117 14.46 8.54 7.22
N VAL A 118 13.57 9.44 6.81
CA VAL A 118 13.20 9.67 5.41
C VAL A 118 13.18 11.17 5.09
N PRO A 119 13.27 11.57 3.80
CA PRO A 119 13.05 12.96 3.43
C PRO A 119 11.67 13.44 3.89
N SER A 120 11.55 14.73 4.24
CA SER A 120 10.28 15.28 4.74
C SER A 120 9.15 15.10 3.74
N TYR A 121 7.95 14.86 4.26
CA TYR A 121 6.74 14.72 3.48
C TYR A 121 5.52 15.20 4.27
N SER A 122 4.43 15.45 3.55
CA SER A 122 3.14 15.86 4.10
C SER A 122 2.00 15.25 3.30
N VAL A 123 0.80 15.29 3.89
CA VAL A 123 -0.47 14.92 3.27
C VAL A 123 -0.59 15.51 1.86
N PRO A 124 -0.89 14.68 0.84
CA PRO A 124 -1.08 15.16 -0.52
C PRO A 124 -2.36 16.01 -0.66
N PRO A 125 -2.40 16.96 -1.60
CA PRO A 125 -3.65 17.61 -1.98
C PRO A 125 -4.56 16.63 -2.74
N ALA A 126 -5.86 16.93 -2.78
CA ALA A 126 -6.82 16.20 -3.60
C ALA A 126 -6.53 16.39 -5.10
N ALA A 127 -6.82 15.37 -5.91
CA ALA A 127 -6.49 15.33 -7.34
C ALA A 127 -7.57 16.01 -8.19
N HIS A 128 -7.15 16.72 -9.24
CA HIS A 128 -8.04 17.44 -10.14
C HIS A 128 -8.58 16.53 -11.24
N GLN A 129 -9.79 16.84 -11.72
CA GLN A 129 -10.41 16.14 -12.84
C GLN A 129 -10.74 17.10 -13.98
N PRO A 130 -10.52 16.73 -15.25
CA PRO A 130 -10.97 17.55 -16.36
C PRO A 130 -12.50 17.67 -16.43
N GLY A 131 -12.99 18.85 -16.83
CA GLY A 131 -14.41 19.07 -17.10
C GLY A 131 -15.32 19.17 -15.88
N THR A 132 -14.75 19.24 -14.66
CA THR A 132 -15.50 19.41 -13.41
C THR A 132 -14.67 20.15 -12.36
N ALA A 133 -15.32 20.71 -11.35
CA ALA A 133 -14.68 21.25 -10.14
C ALA A 133 -14.57 20.21 -9.00
N LYS A 134 -15.13 19.00 -9.20
CA LYS A 134 -15.02 17.90 -8.25
C LYS A 134 -13.61 17.33 -8.23
N LEU A 135 -13.04 17.23 -7.04
CA LEU A 135 -11.72 16.65 -6.80
C LEU A 135 -11.84 15.18 -6.38
N LEU A 136 -10.74 14.44 -6.46
CA LEU A 136 -10.63 13.06 -5.98
C LEU A 136 -9.77 13.03 -4.71
N ASP A 137 -10.21 12.26 -3.71
CA ASP A 137 -9.47 12.08 -2.48
C ASP A 137 -8.22 11.22 -2.75
N THR A 138 -7.06 11.73 -2.36
CA THR A 138 -5.75 11.12 -2.59
C THR A 138 -5.19 10.47 -1.32
N SER A 139 -6.00 10.38 -0.26
CA SER A 139 -5.65 9.86 1.06
C SER A 139 -4.66 10.76 1.82
N ASP A 140 -4.08 10.26 2.91
CA ASP A 140 -3.36 11.06 3.91
C ASP A 140 -1.90 10.62 4.16
N SER A 141 -1.20 10.23 3.08
CA SER A 141 0.17 9.69 3.11
C SER A 141 0.32 8.29 3.74
N ARG A 142 -0.76 7.64 4.17
CA ARG A 142 -0.66 6.27 4.69
C ARG A 142 -0.16 5.29 3.62
N PHE A 143 0.51 4.22 4.05
CA PHE A 143 0.79 3.07 3.19
C PHE A 143 -0.50 2.30 2.91
N VAL A 144 -0.84 2.14 1.64
CA VAL A 144 -2.08 1.48 1.21
C VAL A 144 -1.89 0.02 0.77
N ASN A 145 -0.67 -0.35 0.34
CA ASN A 145 -0.33 -1.70 -0.07
C ASN A 145 0.58 -2.41 0.94
N ALA A 146 0.51 -3.74 0.94
CA ALA A 146 1.49 -4.57 1.62
C ALA A 146 2.89 -4.29 1.05
N SER A 147 3.88 -4.18 1.94
CA SER A 147 5.29 -4.05 1.53
C SER A 147 5.75 -5.33 0.83
N THR A 148 6.83 -5.29 0.07
CA THR A 148 7.51 -6.53 -0.39
C THR A 148 8.86 -6.67 0.28
N GLN A 149 9.11 -7.81 0.92
CA GLN A 149 10.35 -8.09 1.63
C GLN A 149 11.13 -9.22 0.94
N SER A 150 12.42 -9.00 0.68
CA SER A 150 13.35 -10.02 0.19
C SER A 150 14.76 -9.71 0.70
N GLY A 151 15.39 -10.64 1.41
CA GLY A 151 16.63 -10.42 2.15
C GLY A 151 16.49 -9.28 3.18
N ALA A 152 17.32 -8.26 3.02
CA ALA A 152 17.27 -7.03 3.83
C ALA A 152 16.43 -5.92 3.17
N ASP A 153 15.90 -6.12 1.97
CA ASP A 153 15.12 -5.11 1.26
C ASP A 153 13.65 -5.16 1.65
N LEU A 154 13.11 -3.99 1.98
CA LEU A 154 11.69 -3.75 2.15
C LEU A 154 11.25 -2.64 1.19
N TRP A 155 10.43 -3.02 0.21
CA TRP A 155 9.86 -2.10 -0.77
C TRP A 155 8.52 -1.57 -0.29
N GLN A 156 8.35 -0.25 -0.36
CA GLN A 156 7.09 0.40 -0.02
C GLN A 156 6.90 1.72 -0.79
N THR A 157 5.66 2.16 -0.96
CA THR A 157 5.31 3.44 -1.58
C THR A 157 4.12 4.08 -0.88
N HIS A 158 4.06 5.40 -0.94
CA HIS A 158 2.87 6.17 -0.57
C HIS A 158 2.70 7.37 -1.50
N THR A 159 1.53 7.99 -1.46
CA THR A 159 1.25 9.27 -2.14
C THR A 159 1.45 10.41 -1.15
N ILE A 160 2.27 11.39 -1.52
CA ILE A 160 2.57 12.56 -0.68
C ILE A 160 2.51 13.85 -1.51
N ALA A 161 2.51 15.00 -0.85
CA ALA A 161 2.60 16.28 -1.55
C ALA A 161 3.95 16.45 -2.25
N LEU A 162 3.91 16.83 -3.53
CA LEU A 162 5.02 17.33 -4.31
C LEU A 162 4.62 18.70 -4.89
N GLY A 163 4.93 19.75 -4.14
CA GLY A 163 4.42 21.09 -4.45
C GLY A 163 2.90 21.12 -4.33
N GLY A 164 2.22 21.47 -5.42
CA GLY A 164 0.76 21.54 -5.48
C GLY A 164 0.06 20.24 -5.90
N PHE A 165 0.79 19.14 -6.06
CA PHE A 165 0.27 17.89 -6.64
C PHE A 165 0.43 16.71 -5.67
N PRO A 166 -0.49 15.73 -5.68
CA PRO A 166 -0.25 14.41 -5.13
C PRO A 166 0.76 13.67 -6.02
N ALA A 167 1.78 13.06 -5.42
CA ALA A 167 2.76 12.27 -6.16
C ALA A 167 3.18 11.01 -5.39
N PRO A 168 3.20 9.84 -6.03
CA PRO A 168 3.77 8.63 -5.46
C PRO A 168 5.28 8.76 -5.26
N LYS A 169 5.75 8.30 -4.10
CA LYS A 169 7.16 8.16 -3.77
C LYS A 169 7.45 6.74 -3.32
N PHE A 170 8.44 6.10 -3.94
CA PHE A 170 8.88 4.76 -3.54
C PHE A 170 10.05 4.84 -2.55
N TYR A 171 10.19 3.78 -1.77
CA TYR A 171 11.29 3.55 -0.84
C TYR A 171 11.74 2.09 -0.96
N ARG A 172 13.06 1.88 -1.03
CA ARG A 172 13.72 0.60 -0.78
C ARG A 172 14.48 0.76 0.52
N ILE A 173 14.00 0.11 1.57
CA ILE A 173 14.55 0.21 2.92
C ILE A 173 15.45 -1.00 3.18
N ASN A 174 16.63 -0.76 3.76
CA ASN A 174 17.47 -1.82 4.29
C ASN A 174 17.10 -2.05 5.75
N THR A 175 16.45 -3.18 6.05
CA THR A 175 15.94 -3.53 7.39
C THR A 175 17.04 -3.98 8.35
N SER A 176 18.23 -4.32 7.85
CA SER A 176 19.39 -4.63 8.70
C SER A 176 20.01 -3.35 9.29
N THR A 177 19.95 -2.24 8.55
CA THR A 177 20.52 -0.95 8.95
C THR A 177 19.47 0.08 9.34
N ASN A 178 18.18 -0.18 9.13
CA ASN A 178 17.07 0.75 9.32
C ASN A 178 17.23 2.05 8.53
N THR A 179 17.68 1.96 7.28
CA THR A 179 17.94 3.13 6.42
C THR A 179 17.29 3.00 5.04
N VAL A 180 16.96 4.13 4.44
CA VAL A 180 16.53 4.18 3.03
C VAL A 180 17.75 4.00 2.13
N SER A 181 17.77 2.90 1.36
CA SER A 181 18.81 2.62 0.37
C SER A 181 18.52 3.30 -0.98
N GLN A 182 17.24 3.45 -1.33
CA GLN A 182 16.80 4.14 -2.54
C GLN A 182 15.42 4.75 -2.31
N SER A 183 15.17 5.93 -2.88
CA SER A 183 13.83 6.51 -2.97
C SER A 183 13.71 7.44 -4.17
N GLY A 184 12.49 7.68 -4.62
CA GLY A 184 12.25 8.59 -5.75
C GLY A 184 10.76 8.78 -6.03
N PHE A 185 10.44 9.91 -6.65
CA PHE A 185 9.09 10.16 -7.17
C PHE A 185 8.90 9.48 -8.52
N TYR A 186 7.66 9.12 -8.82
CA TYR A 186 7.24 8.66 -10.14
C TYR A 186 5.84 9.17 -10.42
N PHE A 187 5.64 9.74 -11.60
CA PHE A 187 4.43 10.47 -11.98
C PHE A 187 4.28 10.50 -13.50
N ALA A 188 3.09 10.77 -14.00
CA ALA A 188 2.82 10.74 -15.44
C ALA A 188 3.39 11.94 -16.21
N SER A 189 3.29 13.14 -15.64
CA SER A 189 3.78 14.40 -16.20
C SER A 189 4.03 15.42 -15.08
N GLY A 190 4.64 16.56 -15.41
CA GLY A 190 4.82 17.65 -14.43
C GLY A 190 3.54 18.40 -14.05
N THR A 191 2.39 18.02 -14.63
CA THR A 191 1.08 18.65 -14.44
C THR A 191 0.01 17.66 -13.97
N SER A 192 0.37 16.39 -13.79
CA SER A 192 -0.56 15.35 -13.35
C SER A 192 -0.71 15.31 -11.84
N ASP A 193 -1.89 14.90 -11.41
CA ASP A 193 -2.14 14.44 -10.05
C ASP A 193 -2.02 12.91 -10.06
N ASP A 194 -1.04 12.37 -9.33
CA ASP A 194 -0.75 10.93 -9.29
C ASP A 194 -0.92 10.37 -7.87
N PHE A 195 -1.68 9.29 -7.72
CA PHE A 195 -2.13 8.82 -6.41
C PHE A 195 -2.62 7.36 -6.44
N ASN A 196 -3.12 6.84 -5.30
CA ASN A 196 -3.54 5.44 -5.13
C ASN A 196 -2.48 4.46 -5.69
N ALA A 197 -1.27 4.57 -5.13
CA ALA A 197 -0.10 3.88 -5.63
C ALA A 197 0.20 2.58 -4.88
N SER A 198 0.73 1.60 -5.61
CA SER A 198 1.21 0.33 -5.06
C SER A 198 2.53 -0.07 -5.69
N ILE A 199 3.37 -0.77 -4.93
CA ILE A 199 4.67 -1.29 -5.39
C ILE A 199 4.86 -2.74 -4.96
N ALA A 200 5.48 -3.55 -5.82
CA ALA A 200 6.01 -4.86 -5.44
C ALA A 200 7.40 -5.07 -6.04
N GLY A 201 8.33 -5.56 -5.20
CA GLY A 201 9.67 -5.95 -5.62
C GLY A 201 9.75 -7.43 -6.01
N ASN A 202 10.80 -7.81 -6.74
CA ASN A 202 11.15 -9.22 -6.98
C ASN A 202 12.53 -9.55 -6.38
N ASP A 203 12.89 -10.83 -6.41
CA ASP A 203 14.15 -11.33 -5.85
C ASP A 203 15.40 -10.90 -6.66
N ALA A 204 15.20 -10.34 -7.86
CA ALA A 204 16.26 -9.73 -8.67
C ALA A 204 16.53 -8.25 -8.31
N GLY A 205 15.71 -7.67 -7.42
CA GLY A 205 15.79 -6.25 -7.04
C GLY A 205 15.08 -5.32 -8.03
N ASP A 206 14.34 -5.86 -8.98
CA ASP A 206 13.43 -5.08 -9.83
C ASP A 206 12.15 -4.79 -9.05
N CYS A 207 11.39 -3.78 -9.50
CA CYS A 207 10.07 -3.53 -8.95
C CYS A 207 9.06 -3.12 -10.03
N PHE A 208 7.79 -3.32 -9.69
CA PHE A 208 6.64 -2.94 -10.50
C PHE A 208 5.75 -2.01 -9.68
N VAL A 209 5.15 -1.03 -10.36
CA VAL A 209 4.22 -0.08 -9.74
C VAL A 209 2.94 0.06 -10.54
N THR A 210 1.86 0.36 -9.84
CA THR A 210 0.64 0.95 -10.44
C THR A 210 0.21 2.15 -9.65
N TYR A 211 -0.43 3.10 -10.33
CA TYR A 211 -0.97 4.31 -9.73
C TYR A 211 -2.11 4.85 -10.61
N THR A 212 -3.00 5.62 -9.99
CA THR A 212 -3.97 6.46 -10.70
C THR A 212 -3.29 7.76 -11.12
N SER A 213 -3.62 8.25 -12.31
CA SER A 213 -3.16 9.55 -12.81
C SER A 213 -4.31 10.35 -13.43
N THR A 214 -4.51 11.60 -13.02
CA THR A 214 -5.35 12.57 -13.72
C THR A 214 -4.51 13.75 -14.19
N ASP A 215 -4.94 14.44 -15.25
CA ASP A 215 -4.31 15.70 -15.67
C ASP A 215 -5.36 16.63 -16.26
N ALA A 216 -5.92 17.47 -15.38
CA ALA A 216 -6.95 18.44 -15.73
C ALA A 216 -6.46 19.47 -16.76
N SER A 217 -5.16 19.80 -16.75
CA SER A 217 -4.58 20.84 -17.61
C SER A 217 -4.60 20.47 -19.10
N VAL A 218 -4.52 19.18 -19.41
CA VAL A 218 -4.53 18.65 -20.78
C VAL A 218 -5.72 17.73 -21.06
N GLY A 219 -6.76 17.78 -20.22
CA GLY A 219 -8.01 17.06 -20.50
C GLY A 219 -7.95 15.54 -20.28
N ARG A 220 -7.04 15.02 -19.45
CA ARG A 220 -6.91 13.58 -19.19
C ARG A 220 -7.65 13.17 -17.92
N ASN A 221 -8.72 12.38 -18.11
CA ASN A 221 -9.41 11.72 -17.02
C ASN A 221 -8.54 10.63 -16.38
N ALA A 222 -8.99 10.11 -15.24
CA ALA A 222 -8.26 9.12 -14.46
C ALA A 222 -7.76 7.94 -15.29
N GLN A 223 -6.46 7.70 -15.25
CA GLN A 223 -5.77 6.63 -15.94
C GLN A 223 -5.33 5.57 -14.94
N VAL A 224 -5.45 4.30 -15.34
CA VAL A 224 -4.72 3.22 -14.70
C VAL A 224 -3.33 3.20 -15.32
N ARG A 225 -2.32 3.63 -14.56
CA ARG A 225 -0.93 3.63 -15.00
C ARG A 225 -0.16 2.48 -14.40
N LEU A 226 0.87 2.07 -15.12
CA LEU A 226 1.75 1.02 -14.70
C LEU A 226 3.17 1.33 -15.16
N SER A 227 4.13 0.88 -14.37
CA SER A 227 5.54 1.05 -14.66
C SER A 227 6.34 0.07 -13.81
N GLY A 228 7.65 0.25 -13.81
CA GLY A 228 8.56 -0.42 -12.91
C GLY A 228 9.97 0.04 -13.21
N LYS A 229 10.93 -0.61 -12.56
CA LYS A 229 12.34 -0.39 -12.86
C LYS A 229 13.11 -1.69 -12.65
N LEU A 230 14.21 -1.83 -13.36
CA LEU A 230 15.20 -2.86 -13.08
C LEU A 230 16.05 -2.50 -11.86
N SER A 231 16.75 -3.47 -11.31
CA SER A 231 17.60 -3.28 -10.12
C SER A 231 18.66 -2.17 -10.28
N ALA A 232 19.24 -2.05 -11.47
CA ALA A 232 20.26 -1.04 -11.81
C ALA A 232 19.69 0.36 -12.08
N ASP A 233 18.37 0.50 -12.23
CA ASP A 233 17.75 1.77 -12.54
C ASP A 233 17.67 2.68 -11.31
N ALA A 234 18.01 3.95 -11.51
CA ALA A 234 18.05 4.97 -10.46
C ALA A 234 16.65 5.41 -10.00
N GLY A 235 15.63 5.26 -10.83
CA GLY A 235 14.26 5.67 -10.54
C GLY A 235 13.24 4.91 -11.38
N ILE A 236 11.96 5.18 -11.14
CA ILE A 236 10.84 4.56 -11.85
C ILE A 236 10.33 5.56 -12.89
N ALA A 237 10.31 5.17 -14.16
CA ALA A 237 9.78 6.01 -15.23
C ALA A 237 8.24 6.12 -15.14
N ALA A 238 7.64 7.05 -15.87
CA ALA A 238 6.18 7.20 -15.94
C ALA A 238 5.43 5.96 -16.50
N GLY A 239 6.12 5.14 -17.29
CA GLY A 239 5.53 3.97 -17.95
C GLY A 239 4.32 4.29 -18.85
N PRO A 240 3.65 3.28 -19.41
CA PRO A 240 2.43 3.46 -20.20
C PRO A 240 1.19 3.67 -19.31
N ASN A 241 0.09 4.10 -19.92
CA ASN A 241 -1.25 3.90 -19.34
C ASN A 241 -1.85 2.61 -19.91
N ALA A 242 -2.52 1.84 -19.05
CA ALA A 242 -3.24 0.65 -19.46
C ALA A 242 -4.71 0.91 -19.76
N PHE A 243 -5.25 1.98 -19.17
CA PHE A 243 -6.62 2.41 -19.38
C PHE A 243 -6.76 3.90 -19.09
N THR A 244 -7.62 4.59 -19.85
CA THR A 244 -8.04 5.97 -19.56
C THR A 244 -9.55 5.96 -19.37
N SER A 245 -10.01 6.52 -18.26
CA SER A 245 -11.43 6.62 -17.95
C SER A 245 -12.15 7.51 -18.96
N PRO A 246 -13.39 7.17 -19.37
CA PRO A 246 -14.09 7.93 -20.39
C PRO A 246 -14.61 9.28 -19.89
N THR A 247 -14.67 9.49 -18.57
CA THR A 247 -15.23 10.70 -17.94
C THR A 247 -14.68 10.89 -16.52
N PHE A 248 -15.03 12.01 -15.88
CA PHE A 248 -14.74 12.31 -14.48
C PHE A 248 -15.70 11.57 -13.53
N TYR A 249 -15.23 11.29 -12.32
CA TYR A 249 -16.00 10.68 -11.26
C TYR A 249 -16.68 11.73 -10.37
N HIS A 250 -17.98 11.56 -10.14
CA HIS A 250 -18.83 12.50 -9.41
C HIS A 250 -20.08 11.80 -8.84
N PRO A 251 -19.92 10.72 -8.06
CA PRO A 251 -21.03 9.91 -7.59
C PRO A 251 -21.96 10.63 -6.61
N SER A 252 -21.49 11.73 -5.98
CA SER A 252 -22.11 12.29 -4.79
C SER A 252 -22.02 13.81 -4.69
N ALA A 253 -22.43 14.36 -3.55
CA ALA A 253 -22.25 15.78 -3.23
C ALA A 253 -20.84 16.08 -2.67
N ASP A 254 -20.06 15.06 -2.28
CA ASP A 254 -18.79 15.21 -1.59
C ASP A 254 -17.73 15.90 -2.46
N ASN A 255 -16.82 16.63 -1.81
CA ASN A 255 -15.67 17.22 -2.47
C ASN A 255 -14.51 17.36 -1.45
N PRO A 256 -13.46 16.53 -1.55
CA PRO A 256 -13.20 15.56 -2.62
C PRO A 256 -14.12 14.32 -2.59
N GLU A 257 -14.30 13.69 -3.76
CA GLU A 257 -14.96 12.38 -3.89
C GLU A 257 -13.98 11.27 -3.50
N ARG A 258 -14.44 10.29 -2.72
CA ARG A 258 -13.62 9.14 -2.31
C ARG A 258 -13.19 8.34 -3.54
N TRP A 259 -11.88 8.11 -3.67
CA TRP A 259 -11.27 7.30 -4.71
C TRP A 259 -10.48 6.18 -4.05
N GLY A 260 -10.55 4.98 -4.61
CA GLY A 260 -10.00 3.74 -4.10
C GLY A 260 -8.99 3.81 -2.98
N ASP A 261 -9.35 3.17 -1.88
CA ASP A 261 -8.47 2.98 -0.73
C ASP A 261 -7.34 1.97 -0.99
N TYR A 262 -7.50 1.17 -2.04
CA TYR A 262 -6.58 0.10 -2.35
C TYR A 262 -6.23 0.06 -3.84
N SER A 263 -4.96 -0.19 -4.09
CA SER A 263 -4.42 -0.69 -5.34
C SER A 263 -3.54 -1.90 -5.01
N ALA A 264 -3.10 -2.63 -6.02
CA ALA A 264 -2.20 -3.76 -5.78
C ALA A 264 -1.24 -3.99 -6.94
N VAL A 265 -0.05 -4.47 -6.59
CA VAL A 265 0.90 -5.10 -7.50
C VAL A 265 1.25 -6.45 -6.92
N THR A 266 1.24 -7.49 -7.75
CA THR A 266 1.64 -8.84 -7.37
C THR A 266 2.59 -9.37 -8.43
N THR A 267 3.83 -9.67 -8.04
CA THR A 267 4.80 -10.28 -8.95
C THR A 267 4.33 -11.67 -9.39
N ASP A 268 4.58 -12.02 -10.65
CA ASP A 268 4.22 -13.33 -11.18
C ASP A 268 5.19 -14.38 -10.63
N PRO A 269 4.70 -15.37 -9.83
CA PRO A 269 5.57 -16.37 -9.22
C PRO A 269 6.21 -17.32 -10.24
N LEU A 270 5.70 -17.37 -11.48
CA LEU A 270 6.23 -18.21 -12.55
C LEU A 270 7.16 -17.42 -13.49
N ASN A 271 7.15 -16.09 -13.42
CA ASN A 271 7.98 -15.24 -14.27
C ASN A 271 8.29 -13.91 -13.58
N ALA A 272 9.49 -13.79 -13.01
CA ALA A 272 9.93 -12.61 -12.26
C ALA A 272 9.98 -11.31 -13.09
N ALA A 273 9.96 -11.40 -14.42
CA ALA A 273 9.88 -10.23 -15.30
C ALA A 273 8.44 -9.74 -15.51
N ASN A 274 7.44 -10.33 -14.84
CA ASN A 274 6.05 -9.94 -14.94
C ASN A 274 5.40 -9.65 -13.59
N ALA A 275 4.36 -8.83 -13.61
CA ALA A 275 3.46 -8.59 -12.49
C ALA A 275 2.01 -8.42 -12.96
N TRP A 276 1.09 -8.72 -12.04
CA TRP A 276 -0.33 -8.40 -12.13
C TRP A 276 -0.60 -7.16 -11.29
N LEU A 277 -1.33 -6.21 -11.87
CA LEU A 277 -1.58 -4.90 -11.29
C LEU A 277 -3.08 -4.62 -11.28
N VAL A 278 -3.54 -3.97 -10.21
CA VAL A 278 -4.94 -3.58 -10.06
C VAL A 278 -5.01 -2.13 -9.60
N ASN A 279 -5.77 -1.33 -10.34
CA ASN A 279 -6.12 0.04 -9.94
C ASN A 279 -7.52 0.41 -10.43
N GLU A 280 -8.01 1.57 -10.01
CA GLU A 280 -9.37 2.01 -10.26
C GLU A 280 -9.54 2.76 -11.58
N LYS A 281 -10.74 2.63 -12.14
CA LYS A 281 -11.21 3.37 -13.30
C LYS A 281 -12.61 3.89 -13.07
N VAL A 282 -12.97 4.95 -13.78
CA VAL A 282 -14.36 5.43 -13.84
C VAL A 282 -15.10 4.67 -14.94
N ASN A 283 -16.31 4.24 -14.65
CA ASN A 283 -17.20 3.66 -15.65
C ASN A 283 -17.93 4.77 -16.43
N THR A 284 -18.50 4.40 -17.58
CA THR A 284 -19.35 5.30 -18.35
C THR A 284 -20.44 5.90 -17.46
N GLY A 285 -20.64 7.22 -17.55
CA GLY A 285 -21.61 7.98 -16.76
C GLY A 285 -21.04 8.64 -15.50
N GLY A 286 -19.83 8.29 -15.05
CA GLY A 286 -19.13 9.03 -13.99
C GLY A 286 -19.64 8.82 -12.56
N LEU A 287 -20.64 7.96 -12.37
CA LEU A 287 -21.25 7.69 -11.05
C LEU A 287 -20.75 6.40 -10.40
N LEU A 288 -20.03 5.55 -11.15
CA LEU A 288 -19.51 4.28 -10.66
C LEU A 288 -18.03 4.17 -10.99
N TRP A 289 -17.26 3.68 -10.01
CA TRP A 289 -15.91 3.20 -10.25
C TRP A 289 -15.91 1.69 -10.53
N GLY A 290 -14.77 1.18 -10.96
CA GLY A 290 -14.50 -0.25 -11.02
C GLY A 290 -12.99 -0.50 -11.07
N SER A 291 -12.57 -1.75 -10.88
CA SER A 291 -11.15 -2.10 -10.96
C SER A 291 -10.77 -2.57 -12.36
N ARG A 292 -9.53 -2.29 -12.75
CA ARG A 292 -8.90 -2.85 -13.95
C ARG A 292 -7.72 -3.70 -13.50
N ILE A 293 -7.72 -4.96 -13.92
CA ILE A 293 -6.60 -5.89 -13.72
C ILE A 293 -5.80 -5.94 -15.02
N VAL A 294 -4.48 -5.77 -14.92
CA VAL A 294 -3.57 -5.71 -16.06
C VAL A 294 -2.33 -6.54 -15.74
N ARG A 295 -1.76 -7.22 -16.75
CA ARG A 295 -0.43 -7.81 -16.66
C ARG A 295 0.58 -6.88 -17.33
N PHE A 296 1.74 -6.70 -16.71
CA PHE A 296 2.86 -5.96 -17.27
C PHE A 296 4.16 -6.74 -17.08
N GLY A 297 5.12 -6.53 -17.97
CA GLY A 297 6.46 -7.07 -17.85
C GLY A 297 7.47 -6.26 -18.66
N PHE A 298 8.74 -6.42 -18.32
CA PHE A 298 9.88 -5.81 -19.02
C PHE A 298 10.30 -6.63 -20.25
#